data_AF-A0A920MFX5-F1
#
_entry.id   AF-A0A920MFX5-F1
#
_cell.length_a   1.000
_cell.length_b   1.000
_cell.length_c   1.000
_cell.angle_alpha   90.00
_cell.angle_beta   90.00
_cell.angle_gamma   90.00
#
_symmetry.space_group_name_H-M   'P 1'
#
loop_
_entity.id
_entity.type
_entity.pdbx_description
1 polymer ?
#
loop_
_entity_poly.entity_id
_entity_poly.type
_entity_poly.pdbx_seq_one_letter_code
_entity_poly.pdbx_strand_id
1 'polypeptide(L)'
;MKANYPAEYLSACLTAVKRDKDRTAIFLSEAREMNVKVNTPDINLSLEDFSVNNGEILFGLSAIRNVGDITAQKIIIERDGSKFESIQDFLSRIESRSLNKRGVEALVQGGAFDKFGFPRKGIFEKIPDLIEDAKELKQNKNNSQGSLFDLNDNVDNETIIENIEWEKKEYLDREREMLGFFVSEDPLDGYGEVLRSESTHSITELLEFGEDEEVNVTISGLFSNVQKRVSRRGNPWIQFDVQDITGTVGVLLFNKLVDKFNNEIDGENYLKVSGSYVGGSENIIRARDLVLIEPSKMLNDMDTTPMRISVEEELLDKQNLLLLKELLQKYPGNSKVELEVNSREGVKLLELKSIKIKKTQQLKNEINTLLTK
;
A
#
# COMPACT_ATOMS: atom_id res chain seq x y z
N MET A 1 -13.85 -3.13 20.76
CA MET A 1 -12.87 -4.02 20.09
C MET A 1 -11.73 -3.20 19.50
N LYS A 2 -11.97 -2.28 18.55
CA LYS A 2 -10.95 -1.44 17.90
C LYS A 2 -9.92 -0.76 18.83
N ALA A 3 -10.34 -0.25 20.01
CA ALA A 3 -9.44 0.42 20.95
C ALA A 3 -8.58 -0.51 21.83
N ASN A 4 -9.01 -1.77 22.03
CA ASN A 4 -8.37 -2.69 22.98
C ASN A 4 -7.71 -3.90 22.29
N TYR A 5 -8.18 -4.25 21.09
CA TYR A 5 -7.77 -5.42 20.29
C TYR A 5 -7.76 -5.01 18.79
N PRO A 6 -6.86 -4.08 18.41
CA PRO A 6 -6.86 -3.50 17.08
C PRO A 6 -6.53 -4.54 16.00
N ALA A 7 -5.59 -5.45 16.26
CA ALA A 7 -5.18 -6.49 15.32
C ALA A 7 -6.33 -7.48 15.03
N GLU A 8 -7.04 -7.93 16.05
CA GLU A 8 -8.16 -8.86 15.92
C GLU A 8 -9.35 -8.22 15.21
N TYR A 9 -9.62 -6.95 15.52
CA TYR A 9 -10.66 -6.17 14.83
C TYR A 9 -10.34 -6.02 13.34
N LEU A 10 -9.12 -5.56 13.01
CA LEU A 10 -8.70 -5.36 11.63
C LEU A 10 -8.63 -6.68 10.86
N SER A 11 -8.15 -7.76 11.49
CA SER A 11 -8.16 -9.10 10.91
C SER A 11 -9.58 -9.55 10.54
N ALA A 12 -10.58 -9.28 11.39
CA ALA A 12 -11.97 -9.58 11.09
C ALA A 12 -12.53 -8.72 9.95
N CYS A 13 -12.21 -7.42 9.92
CA CYS A 13 -12.59 -6.52 8.83
C CYS A 13 -12.00 -6.96 7.48
N LEU A 14 -10.69 -7.26 7.46
CA LEU A 14 -9.99 -7.75 6.28
C LEU A 14 -10.60 -9.05 5.76
N THR A 15 -10.92 -9.99 6.65
CA THR A 15 -11.59 -11.23 6.29
C THR A 15 -12.98 -10.98 5.71
N ALA A 16 -13.76 -10.05 6.27
CA ALA A 16 -15.09 -9.72 5.78
C ALA A 16 -15.07 -9.13 4.35
N VAL A 17 -14.01 -8.42 3.98
CA VAL A 17 -13.88 -7.79 2.65
C VAL A 17 -12.84 -8.45 1.75
N LYS A 18 -12.28 -9.62 2.09
CA LYS A 18 -11.14 -10.24 1.38
C LYS A 18 -11.29 -10.42 -0.14
N ARG A 19 -12.54 -10.43 -0.63
CA ARG A 19 -12.89 -10.56 -2.06
C ARG A 19 -13.03 -9.22 -2.79
N ASP A 20 -13.19 -8.13 -2.04
CA ASP A 20 -13.24 -6.76 -2.53
C ASP A 20 -11.87 -6.12 -2.32
N LYS A 21 -11.12 -5.96 -3.42
CA LYS A 21 -9.72 -5.54 -3.37
C LYS A 21 -9.56 -4.09 -2.98
N ASP A 22 -10.46 -3.26 -3.44
CA ASP A 22 -10.46 -1.83 -3.12
C ASP A 22 -10.73 -1.66 -1.63
N ARG A 23 -11.72 -2.40 -1.07
CA ARG A 23 -11.97 -2.40 0.37
C ARG A 23 -10.86 -3.05 1.19
N THR A 24 -10.25 -4.11 0.69
CA THR A 24 -9.12 -4.75 1.37
C THR A 24 -7.96 -3.76 1.50
N ALA A 25 -7.67 -2.97 0.46
CA ALA A 25 -6.65 -1.92 0.49
C ALA A 25 -6.94 -0.84 1.54
N ILE A 26 -8.22 -0.45 1.72
CA ILE A 26 -8.64 0.49 2.77
C ILE A 26 -8.26 -0.02 4.16
N PHE A 27 -8.65 -1.25 4.51
CA PHE A 27 -8.34 -1.80 5.84
C PHE A 27 -6.85 -2.11 6.03
N LEU A 28 -6.11 -2.43 4.97
CA LEU A 28 -4.65 -2.58 5.03
C LEU A 28 -3.96 -1.24 5.30
N SER A 29 -4.45 -0.16 4.68
CA SER A 29 -4.01 1.21 4.98
C SER A 29 -4.32 1.59 6.42
N GLU A 30 -5.55 1.31 6.88
CA GLU A 30 -5.96 1.56 8.26
C GLU A 30 -5.09 0.79 9.27
N ALA A 31 -4.74 -0.47 8.97
CA ALA A 31 -3.83 -1.25 9.82
C ALA A 31 -2.46 -0.57 9.96
N ARG A 32 -1.91 -0.04 8.86
CA ARG A 32 -0.66 0.73 8.88
C ARG A 32 -0.80 2.01 9.71
N GLU A 33 -1.86 2.77 9.53
CA GLU A 33 -2.12 3.99 10.33
C GLU A 33 -2.28 3.70 11.83
N MET A 34 -2.82 2.54 12.16
CA MET A 34 -2.95 2.05 13.54
C MET A 34 -1.68 1.38 14.09
N ASN A 35 -0.58 1.38 13.34
CA ASN A 35 0.67 0.66 13.68
C ASN A 35 0.47 -0.84 13.93
N VAL A 36 -0.53 -1.44 13.29
CA VAL A 36 -0.75 -2.89 13.28
C VAL A 36 -0.04 -3.48 12.08
N LYS A 37 1.01 -4.26 12.35
CA LYS A 37 1.80 -4.89 11.30
C LYS A 37 1.01 -6.00 10.62
N VAL A 38 0.96 -5.95 9.30
CA VAL A 38 0.45 -7.02 8.44
C VAL A 38 1.66 -7.65 7.76
N ASN A 39 1.84 -8.96 7.92
CA ASN A 39 2.88 -9.71 7.21
C ASN A 39 2.34 -10.25 5.90
N THR A 40 3.25 -10.48 4.95
CA THR A 40 2.98 -11.26 3.75
C THR A 40 2.46 -12.66 4.10
N PRO A 41 1.71 -13.30 3.21
CA PRO A 41 1.31 -14.69 3.39
C PRO A 41 2.52 -15.60 3.59
N ASP A 42 2.32 -16.72 4.27
CA ASP A 42 3.32 -17.77 4.48
C ASP A 42 2.63 -19.12 4.35
N ILE A 43 3.09 -19.98 3.42
CA ILE A 43 2.48 -21.30 3.21
C ILE A 43 2.45 -22.17 4.48
N ASN A 44 3.37 -21.95 5.42
CA ASN A 44 3.54 -22.73 6.64
C ASN A 44 2.84 -22.11 7.87
N LEU A 45 2.42 -20.85 7.80
CA LEU A 45 1.81 -20.14 8.94
C LEU A 45 0.41 -19.57 8.64
N SER A 46 0.17 -19.04 7.44
CA SER A 46 -1.09 -18.39 7.09
C SER A 46 -2.26 -19.37 7.12
N LEU A 47 -3.44 -18.86 7.49
CA LEU A 47 -4.71 -19.58 7.40
C LEU A 47 -5.44 -19.22 6.09
N GLU A 48 -6.66 -19.74 5.93
CA GLU A 48 -7.50 -19.43 4.77
C GLU A 48 -7.80 -17.93 4.73
N ASP A 49 -8.22 -17.41 5.89
CA ASP A 49 -8.56 -16.02 6.16
C ASP A 49 -7.42 -15.28 6.86
N PHE A 50 -7.55 -13.95 6.97
CA PHE A 50 -6.64 -13.16 7.78
C PHE A 50 -6.72 -13.62 9.24
N SER A 51 -5.55 -13.76 9.86
CA SER A 51 -5.44 -14.25 11.23
C SER A 51 -4.44 -13.43 12.03
N VAL A 52 -4.57 -13.44 13.35
CA VAL A 52 -3.63 -12.73 14.23
C VAL A 52 -2.66 -13.73 14.85
N ASN A 53 -1.37 -13.43 14.76
CA ASN A 53 -0.30 -14.14 15.43
C ASN A 53 0.59 -13.15 16.18
N ASN A 54 0.67 -13.26 17.50
CA ASN A 54 1.46 -12.37 18.36
C ASN A 54 1.19 -10.86 18.16
N GLY A 55 -0.07 -10.49 17.90
CA GLY A 55 -0.48 -9.10 17.66
C GLY A 55 -0.20 -8.58 16.25
N GLU A 56 0.41 -9.40 15.38
CA GLU A 56 0.58 -9.11 13.95
C GLU A 56 -0.48 -9.86 13.13
N ILE A 57 -0.92 -9.27 12.03
CA ILE A 57 -1.87 -9.91 11.12
C ILE A 57 -1.08 -10.71 10.09
N LEU A 58 -1.41 -12.00 9.92
CA LEU A 58 -0.94 -12.82 8.81
C LEU A 58 -1.95 -12.75 7.67
N PHE A 59 -1.47 -12.48 6.45
CA PHE A 59 -2.30 -12.45 5.26
C PHE A 59 -2.98 -13.81 5.03
N GLY A 60 -4.27 -13.80 4.72
CA GLY A 60 -5.02 -15.02 4.39
C GLY A 60 -4.65 -15.56 3.00
N LEU A 61 -4.41 -16.86 2.89
CA LEU A 61 -4.04 -17.49 1.61
C LEU A 61 -5.12 -17.31 0.54
N SER A 62 -6.40 -17.36 0.93
CA SER A 62 -7.53 -17.19 0.01
C SER A 62 -7.65 -15.76 -0.53
N ALA A 63 -7.10 -14.79 0.21
CA ALA A 63 -7.10 -13.38 -0.18
C ALA A 63 -6.04 -13.07 -1.25
N ILE A 64 -5.14 -14.00 -1.59
CA ILE A 64 -4.19 -13.79 -2.69
C ILE A 64 -4.93 -13.95 -4.04
N ARG A 65 -4.73 -13.00 -4.95
CA ARG A 65 -5.32 -13.07 -6.30
C ARG A 65 -4.96 -14.39 -6.98
N ASN A 66 -5.90 -15.02 -7.68
CA ASN A 66 -5.72 -16.31 -8.39
C ASN A 66 -5.52 -17.57 -7.52
N VAL A 67 -5.51 -17.49 -6.18
CA VAL A 67 -5.46 -18.68 -5.30
C VAL A 67 -6.86 -19.21 -5.01
N GLY A 68 -7.71 -18.40 -4.37
CA GLY A 68 -9.09 -18.78 -4.04
C GLY A 68 -9.23 -19.72 -2.83
N ASP A 69 -10.46 -19.82 -2.30
CA ASP A 69 -10.76 -20.50 -1.03
C ASP A 69 -10.45 -22.01 -1.07
N ILE A 70 -10.82 -22.70 -2.15
CA ILE A 70 -10.63 -24.16 -2.29
C ILE A 70 -9.14 -24.52 -2.25
N THR A 71 -8.31 -23.76 -2.95
CA THR A 71 -6.87 -23.99 -2.99
C THR A 71 -6.23 -23.69 -1.65
N ALA A 72 -6.62 -22.59 -0.99
CA ALA A 72 -6.17 -22.26 0.35
C ALA A 72 -6.50 -23.36 1.38
N GLN A 73 -7.73 -23.89 1.37
CA GLN A 73 -8.13 -25.00 2.24
C GLN A 73 -7.30 -26.25 2.01
N LYS A 74 -7.04 -26.61 0.74
CA LYS A 74 -6.21 -27.78 0.42
C LYS A 74 -4.77 -27.62 0.89
N ILE A 75 -4.19 -26.42 0.78
CA ILE A 75 -2.86 -26.12 1.30
C ILE A 75 -2.82 -26.35 2.83
N ILE A 76 -3.84 -25.88 3.54
CA ILE A 76 -3.92 -26.01 4.99
C ILE A 76 -4.11 -27.47 5.42
N ILE A 77 -5.00 -28.21 4.75
CA ILE A 77 -5.24 -29.63 5.04
C ILE A 77 -3.97 -30.44 4.82
N GLU A 78 -3.26 -30.20 3.70
CA GLU A 78 -2.02 -30.91 3.41
C GLU A 78 -0.92 -30.60 4.44
N ARG A 79 -0.84 -29.34 4.88
CA ARG A 79 0.11 -28.88 5.91
C ARG A 79 -0.16 -29.47 7.30
N ASP A 80 -1.41 -29.81 7.63
CA ASP A 80 -1.79 -30.31 8.96
C ASP A 80 -1.02 -31.60 9.33
N GLY A 81 -0.61 -32.38 8.32
CA GLY A 81 0.27 -33.53 8.51
C GLY A 81 1.73 -33.15 8.81
N SER A 82 2.29 -32.17 8.10
CA SER A 82 3.65 -31.64 8.34
C SER A 82 3.89 -30.35 7.55
N LYS A 83 4.80 -29.51 8.04
CA LYS A 83 5.26 -28.31 7.33
C LYS A 83 5.89 -28.68 5.99
N PHE A 84 5.76 -27.77 5.02
CA PHE A 84 6.47 -27.86 3.76
C PHE A 84 7.94 -27.51 3.96
N GLU A 85 8.84 -28.39 3.51
CA GLU A 85 10.29 -28.24 3.70
C GLU A 85 10.96 -27.44 2.57
N SER A 86 10.37 -27.49 1.38
CA SER A 86 10.82 -26.75 0.20
C SER A 86 9.65 -26.43 -0.73
N ILE A 87 9.91 -25.62 -1.77
CA ILE A 87 8.92 -25.28 -2.79
C ILE A 87 8.55 -26.53 -3.60
N GLN A 88 9.54 -27.38 -3.92
CA GLN A 88 9.34 -28.65 -4.62
C GLN A 88 8.51 -29.62 -3.76
N ASP A 89 8.78 -29.68 -2.45
CA ASP A 89 8.00 -30.49 -1.52
C ASP A 89 6.53 -30.03 -1.49
N PHE A 90 6.29 -28.72 -1.39
CA PHE A 90 4.95 -28.13 -1.51
C PHE A 90 4.26 -28.51 -2.83
N LEU A 91 4.93 -28.31 -3.97
CA LEU A 91 4.38 -28.63 -5.29
C LEU A 91 4.15 -30.13 -5.50
N SER A 92 4.93 -31.00 -4.86
CA SER A 92 4.79 -32.46 -4.98
C SER A 92 3.57 -32.99 -4.23
N ARG A 93 3.22 -32.34 -3.12
CA ARG A 93 2.09 -32.71 -2.25
C ARG A 93 0.76 -32.18 -2.78
N ILE A 94 0.73 -30.93 -3.22
CA ILE A 94 -0.50 -30.30 -3.72
C ILE A 94 -0.85 -30.80 -5.13
N GLU A 95 -2.07 -31.31 -5.32
CA GLU A 95 -2.52 -31.74 -6.64
C GLU A 95 -2.59 -30.59 -7.65
N SER A 96 -2.05 -30.79 -8.85
CA SER A 96 -1.99 -29.78 -9.93
C SER A 96 -3.35 -29.25 -10.37
N ARG A 97 -4.43 -30.01 -10.17
CA ARG A 97 -5.81 -29.54 -10.46
C ARG A 97 -6.26 -28.45 -9.49
N SER A 98 -5.69 -28.44 -8.29
CA SER A 98 -5.99 -27.49 -7.22
C SER A 98 -5.13 -26.24 -7.31
N LEU A 99 -3.91 -26.37 -7.79
CA LEU A 99 -2.97 -25.26 -7.94
C LEU A 99 -2.39 -25.28 -9.35
N ASN A 100 -2.92 -24.40 -10.20
CA ASN A 100 -2.40 -24.20 -11.54
C ASN A 100 -1.17 -23.28 -11.51
N LYS A 101 -0.46 -23.17 -12.64
CA LYS A 101 0.72 -22.31 -12.78
C LYS A 101 0.48 -20.87 -12.33
N ARG A 102 -0.68 -20.28 -12.67
CA ARG A 102 -1.04 -18.90 -12.27
C ARG A 102 -1.21 -18.75 -10.76
N GLY A 103 -1.69 -19.78 -10.07
CA GLY A 103 -1.76 -19.83 -8.62
C GLY A 103 -0.37 -19.90 -7.98
N VAL A 104 0.55 -20.67 -8.55
CA VAL A 104 1.95 -20.71 -8.09
C VAL A 104 2.62 -19.35 -8.29
N GLU A 105 2.49 -18.75 -9.48
CA GLU A 105 2.98 -17.40 -9.79
C GLU A 105 2.46 -16.37 -8.76
N ALA A 106 1.17 -16.41 -8.46
CA ALA A 106 0.57 -15.50 -7.48
C ALA A 106 1.07 -15.72 -6.04
N LEU A 107 1.27 -16.97 -5.62
CA LEU A 107 1.87 -17.29 -4.31
C LEU A 107 3.30 -16.76 -4.21
N VAL A 108 4.11 -16.91 -5.26
CA VAL A 108 5.47 -16.37 -5.33
C VAL A 108 5.45 -14.85 -5.26
N GLN A 109 4.70 -14.19 -6.12
CA GLN A 109 4.61 -12.72 -6.18
C GLN A 109 4.04 -12.12 -4.88
N GLY A 110 3.11 -12.81 -4.23
CA GLY A 110 2.54 -12.41 -2.94
C GLY A 110 3.43 -12.70 -1.73
N GLY A 111 4.56 -13.39 -1.90
CA GLY A 111 5.51 -13.64 -0.82
C GLY A 111 5.25 -14.89 0.03
N ALA A 112 4.34 -15.77 -0.40
CA ALA A 112 3.99 -16.98 0.34
C ALA A 112 5.17 -17.92 0.59
N PHE A 113 6.23 -17.81 -0.23
CA PHE A 113 7.44 -18.62 -0.18
C PHE A 113 8.67 -17.91 0.39
N ASP A 114 8.54 -16.66 0.85
CA ASP A 114 9.70 -15.84 1.29
C ASP A 114 10.51 -16.51 2.42
N LYS A 115 9.87 -17.32 3.27
CA LYS A 115 10.54 -18.04 4.37
C LYS A 115 11.49 -19.14 3.92
N PHE A 116 11.42 -19.57 2.65
CA PHE A 116 12.40 -20.50 2.08
C PHE A 116 13.73 -19.81 1.74
N GLY A 117 13.81 -18.48 1.82
CA GLY A 117 15.07 -17.73 1.71
C GLY A 117 15.54 -17.48 0.28
N PHE A 118 14.70 -17.74 -0.72
CA PHE A 118 15.00 -17.45 -2.12
C PHE A 118 14.33 -16.14 -2.57
N PRO A 119 14.98 -15.35 -3.45
CA PRO A 119 14.35 -14.21 -4.10
C PRO A 119 13.11 -14.58 -4.91
N ARG A 120 12.11 -13.71 -4.93
CA ARG A 120 10.83 -13.99 -5.60
C ARG A 120 11.02 -14.12 -7.10
N LYS A 121 11.84 -13.27 -7.74
CA LYS A 121 12.16 -13.38 -9.17
C LYS A 121 12.85 -14.70 -9.51
N GLY A 122 13.83 -15.11 -8.73
CA GLY A 122 14.53 -16.39 -8.91
C GLY A 122 13.57 -17.56 -8.91
N ILE A 123 12.64 -17.61 -7.94
CA ILE A 123 11.59 -18.65 -7.91
C ILE A 123 10.69 -18.52 -9.14
N PHE A 124 10.24 -17.30 -9.45
CA PHE A 124 9.27 -17.03 -10.52
C PHE A 124 9.74 -17.53 -11.89
N GLU A 125 11.01 -17.28 -12.24
CA GLU A 125 11.61 -17.73 -13.50
C GLU A 125 11.73 -19.26 -13.58
N LYS A 126 11.91 -19.92 -12.44
CA LYS A 126 12.07 -21.38 -12.32
C LYS A 126 10.79 -22.15 -12.05
N ILE A 127 9.62 -21.49 -11.99
CA ILE A 127 8.33 -22.17 -11.76
C ILE A 127 8.11 -23.38 -12.70
N PRO A 128 8.36 -23.31 -14.03
CA PRO A 128 8.16 -24.45 -14.92
C PRO A 128 9.00 -25.66 -14.53
N ASP A 129 10.27 -25.43 -14.19
CA ASP A 129 11.24 -26.46 -13.82
C ASP A 129 10.89 -27.06 -12.45
N LEU A 130 10.58 -26.21 -11.46
CA LEU A 130 10.13 -26.63 -10.12
C LEU A 130 8.85 -27.49 -10.16
N ILE A 131 7.94 -27.23 -11.10
CA ILE A 131 6.75 -28.05 -11.31
C ILE A 131 7.11 -29.42 -11.89
N GLU A 132 8.14 -29.51 -12.73
CA GLU A 132 8.60 -30.79 -13.28
C GLU A 132 9.31 -31.62 -12.21
N ASP A 133 10.23 -31.03 -11.46
CA ASP A 133 10.90 -31.65 -10.30
C ASP A 133 9.88 -32.23 -9.32
N ALA A 134 8.81 -31.48 -9.04
CA ALA A 134 7.74 -31.92 -8.15
C ALA A 134 7.00 -33.17 -8.65
N LYS A 135 6.82 -33.32 -9.97
CA LYS A 135 6.22 -34.53 -10.55
C LYS A 135 7.15 -35.73 -10.40
N GLU A 136 8.45 -35.55 -10.65
CA GLU A 136 9.46 -36.60 -10.49
C GLU A 136 9.54 -37.05 -9.02
N LEU A 137 9.60 -36.10 -8.08
CA LEU A 137 9.57 -36.37 -6.64
C LEU A 137 8.32 -37.17 -6.23
N LYS A 138 7.15 -36.81 -6.77
CA LYS A 138 5.90 -37.54 -6.50
C LYS A 138 5.93 -38.96 -7.06
N GLN A 139 6.45 -39.15 -8.27
CA GLN A 139 6.62 -40.47 -8.89
C GLN A 139 7.60 -41.33 -8.07
N ASN A 140 8.73 -40.77 -7.65
CA ASN A 140 9.73 -41.45 -6.85
C ASN A 140 9.18 -41.86 -5.47
N LYS A 141 8.40 -41.00 -4.80
CA LYS A 141 7.70 -41.34 -3.54
C LYS A 141 6.68 -42.49 -3.72
N ASN A 142 5.99 -42.54 -4.86
CA ASN A 142 5.06 -43.64 -5.15
C ASN A 142 5.78 -44.95 -5.51
N ASN A 143 6.93 -44.87 -6.19
CA ASN A 143 7.71 -46.02 -6.65
C ASN A 143 8.64 -46.60 -5.56
N SER A 144 9.02 -45.81 -4.56
CA SER A 144 9.89 -46.21 -3.45
C SER A 144 9.24 -47.19 -2.47
N GLN A 145 7.94 -47.51 -2.63
CA GLN A 145 7.33 -48.69 -2.01
C GLN A 145 7.71 -50.02 -2.71
N GLY A 146 8.38 -49.98 -3.87
CA GLY A 146 8.72 -51.16 -4.68
C GLY A 146 10.21 -51.43 -4.92
N SER A 147 11.11 -50.45 -4.77
CA SER A 147 12.55 -50.65 -5.09
C SER A 147 13.45 -49.99 -4.05
N LEU A 148 13.78 -50.73 -2.99
CA LEU A 148 14.76 -50.35 -1.97
C LEU A 148 16.21 -50.33 -2.50
N PHE A 149 16.43 -50.69 -3.77
CA PHE A 149 17.74 -50.90 -4.39
C PHE A 149 18.12 -49.86 -5.46
N ASP A 150 17.23 -48.94 -5.83
CA ASP A 150 17.48 -47.86 -6.80
C ASP A 150 17.85 -46.50 -6.17
N LEU A 151 18.08 -46.48 -4.85
CA LEU A 151 18.19 -45.24 -4.07
C LEU A 151 19.49 -44.43 -4.27
N ASN A 152 20.39 -44.81 -5.18
CA ASN A 152 21.75 -44.25 -5.22
C ASN A 152 22.12 -43.37 -6.42
N ASP A 153 21.26 -43.18 -7.44
CA ASP A 153 21.69 -42.47 -8.67
C ASP A 153 20.89 -41.20 -9.05
N ASN A 154 19.90 -40.76 -8.28
CA ASN A 154 19.08 -39.58 -8.62
C ASN A 154 19.18 -38.42 -7.59
N VAL A 155 20.38 -38.11 -7.10
CA VAL A 155 20.53 -37.06 -6.07
C VAL A 155 20.71 -35.64 -6.64
N ASP A 156 21.07 -35.43 -7.91
CA ASP A 156 21.57 -34.09 -8.34
C ASP A 156 20.90 -33.50 -9.59
N ASN A 157 19.57 -33.39 -9.63
CA ASN A 157 18.89 -32.51 -10.59
C ASN A 157 17.82 -31.62 -9.91
N GLU A 158 18.02 -31.22 -8.65
CA GLU A 158 17.15 -30.18 -8.09
C GLU A 158 17.37 -28.87 -8.86
N THR A 159 16.27 -28.27 -9.34
CA THR A 159 16.31 -26.97 -10.01
C THR A 159 17.00 -25.94 -9.13
N ILE A 160 18.10 -25.39 -9.65
CA ILE A 160 18.84 -24.32 -8.98
C ILE A 160 18.07 -23.01 -9.14
N ILE A 161 17.65 -22.44 -8.01
CA ILE A 161 17.03 -21.12 -7.95
C ILE A 161 18.13 -20.06 -7.89
N GLU A 162 18.15 -19.19 -8.90
CA GLU A 162 19.13 -18.11 -9.01
C GLU A 162 18.87 -17.02 -7.97
N ASN A 163 19.95 -16.46 -7.41
CA ASN A 163 19.85 -15.35 -6.45
C ASN A 163 19.69 -13.99 -7.17
N ILE A 164 18.60 -13.86 -7.92
CA ILE A 164 18.24 -12.65 -8.68
C ILE A 164 16.90 -12.11 -8.17
N GLU A 165 16.78 -10.80 -8.03
CA GLU A 165 15.54 -10.14 -7.62
C GLU A 165 15.09 -9.10 -8.65
N TRP A 166 13.80 -8.77 -8.66
CA TRP A 166 13.26 -7.65 -9.43
C TRP A 166 13.81 -6.32 -8.93
N GLU A 167 13.81 -5.31 -9.80
CA GLU A 167 13.99 -3.93 -9.35
C GLU A 167 12.86 -3.56 -8.39
N LYS A 168 13.15 -2.71 -7.40
CA LYS A 168 12.22 -2.40 -6.29
C LYS A 168 10.81 -2.03 -6.77
N LYS A 169 10.70 -1.20 -7.82
CA LYS A 169 9.42 -0.81 -8.40
C LYS A 169 8.63 -2.02 -8.91
N GLU A 170 9.26 -2.87 -9.72
CA GLU A 170 8.62 -4.06 -10.27
C GLU A 170 8.26 -5.06 -9.15
N TYR A 171 9.14 -5.23 -8.17
CA TYR A 171 8.88 -6.07 -6.98
C TYR A 171 7.59 -5.65 -6.27
N LEU A 172 7.46 -4.36 -5.96
CA LEU A 172 6.32 -3.79 -5.26
C LEU A 172 5.04 -3.82 -6.11
N ASP A 173 5.15 -3.53 -7.42
CA ASP A 173 4.01 -3.59 -8.33
C ASP A 173 3.43 -5.00 -8.42
N ARG A 174 4.28 -6.03 -8.49
CA ARG A 174 3.86 -7.44 -8.50
C ARG A 174 3.21 -7.84 -7.18
N GLU A 175 3.75 -7.39 -6.05
CA GLU A 175 3.15 -7.65 -4.74
C GLU A 175 1.76 -7.01 -4.64
N ARG A 176 1.65 -5.72 -5.01
CA ARG A 176 0.37 -5.00 -5.00
C ARG A 176 -0.65 -5.64 -5.94
N GLU A 177 -0.23 -6.13 -7.11
CA GLU A 177 -1.13 -6.81 -8.04
C GLU A 177 -1.78 -8.06 -7.40
N MET A 178 -1.01 -8.80 -6.59
CA MET A 178 -1.49 -10.04 -5.95
C MET A 178 -2.21 -9.81 -4.63
N LEU A 179 -1.71 -8.91 -3.78
CA LEU A 179 -2.22 -8.66 -2.44
C LEU A 179 -3.24 -7.51 -2.40
N GLY A 180 -3.15 -6.56 -3.32
CA GLY A 180 -3.96 -5.34 -3.37
C GLY A 180 -3.32 -4.15 -2.64
N PHE A 181 -2.18 -4.35 -1.98
CA PHE A 181 -1.48 -3.34 -1.18
C PHE A 181 0.00 -3.70 -1.05
N PHE A 182 0.84 -2.73 -0.70
CA PHE A 182 2.26 -2.97 -0.38
C PHE A 182 2.39 -3.45 1.07
N VAL A 183 2.73 -4.72 1.26
CA VAL A 183 2.81 -5.36 2.58
C VAL A 183 4.25 -5.50 3.05
N SER A 184 5.18 -5.86 2.16
CA SER A 184 6.58 -6.10 2.50
C SER A 184 7.38 -4.83 2.72
N GLU A 185 7.29 -3.86 1.80
CA GLU A 185 8.07 -2.62 1.84
C GLU A 185 7.21 -1.36 1.60
N ASP A 186 7.74 -0.22 2.05
CA ASP A 186 7.17 1.10 1.77
C ASP A 186 7.57 1.57 0.36
N PRO A 187 6.61 1.90 -0.53
CA PRO A 187 6.89 2.44 -1.85
C PRO A 187 7.58 3.82 -1.81
N LEU A 188 7.52 4.54 -0.69
CA LEU A 188 8.10 5.87 -0.51
C LEU A 188 9.41 5.85 0.30
N ASP A 189 10.11 4.71 0.37
CA ASP A 189 11.44 4.59 1.02
C ASP A 189 11.50 5.11 2.47
N GLY A 190 10.40 4.98 3.23
CA GLY A 190 10.32 5.48 4.61
C GLY A 190 10.00 6.98 4.72
N TYR A 191 9.80 7.68 3.60
CA TYR A 191 9.31 9.06 3.57
C TYR A 191 7.78 9.15 3.66
N GLY A 192 7.08 8.02 3.72
CA GLY A 192 5.62 7.93 3.75
C GLY A 192 4.98 8.87 4.78
N GLU A 193 5.46 8.88 6.03
CA GLU A 193 4.89 9.74 7.08
C GLU A 193 5.09 11.24 6.80
N VAL A 194 6.27 11.63 6.31
CA VAL A 194 6.57 13.03 5.95
C VAL A 194 5.61 13.49 4.87
N LEU A 195 5.48 12.71 3.80
CA LEU A 195 4.64 13.03 2.65
C LEU A 195 3.16 12.99 3.01
N ARG A 196 2.75 12.03 3.85
CA ARG A 196 1.40 11.97 4.43
C ARG A 196 1.10 13.20 5.27
N SER A 197 2.09 13.77 5.98
CA SER A 197 1.90 14.98 6.78
C SER A 197 1.64 16.24 5.95
N GLU A 198 2.12 16.25 4.70
CA GLU A 198 1.91 17.32 3.72
C GLU A 198 0.70 17.09 2.82
N SER A 199 0.00 15.97 3.01
CA SER A 199 -1.18 15.57 2.24
C SER A 199 -2.44 15.83 3.05
N THR A 200 -3.49 16.28 2.37
CA THR A 200 -4.81 16.50 2.97
C THR A 200 -5.62 15.22 3.09
N HIS A 201 -5.46 14.29 2.14
CA HIS A 201 -6.20 13.05 2.02
C HIS A 201 -5.23 11.91 1.67
N SER A 202 -5.66 10.66 1.84
CA SER A 202 -4.95 9.51 1.26
C SER A 202 -5.52 9.23 -0.11
N ILE A 203 -4.72 8.62 -0.99
CA ILE A 203 -5.26 8.21 -2.29
C ILE A 203 -6.45 7.25 -2.10
N THR A 204 -6.39 6.38 -1.10
CA THR A 204 -7.51 5.48 -0.78
C THR A 204 -8.78 6.22 -0.35
N GLU A 205 -8.69 7.25 0.51
CA GLU A 205 -9.83 8.12 0.84
C GLU A 205 -10.40 8.81 -0.41
N LEU A 206 -9.53 9.25 -1.33
CA LEU A 206 -9.99 9.91 -2.55
C LEU A 206 -10.87 9.00 -3.40
N LEU A 207 -10.53 7.73 -3.49
CA LEU A 207 -11.28 6.74 -4.27
C LEU A 207 -12.68 6.44 -3.71
N GLU A 208 -12.99 6.87 -2.49
CA GLU A 208 -14.34 6.75 -1.92
C GLU A 208 -15.31 7.84 -2.41
N PHE A 209 -14.81 8.97 -2.93
CA PHE A 209 -15.64 10.06 -3.43
C PHE A 209 -16.28 9.72 -4.79
N GLY A 210 -17.57 10.05 -4.94
CA GLY A 210 -18.34 9.81 -6.16
C GLY A 210 -18.10 10.84 -7.27
N GLU A 211 -18.70 10.62 -8.45
CA GLU A 211 -18.58 11.51 -9.64
C GLU A 211 -19.11 12.92 -9.40
N ASP A 212 -20.06 13.08 -8.48
CA ASP A 212 -20.72 14.37 -8.20
C ASP A 212 -19.95 15.27 -7.23
N GLU A 213 -18.84 14.78 -6.67
CA GLU A 213 -18.05 15.48 -5.64
C GLU A 213 -16.70 15.95 -6.20
N GLU A 214 -16.59 17.26 -6.43
CA GLU A 214 -15.29 17.90 -6.71
C GLU A 214 -14.63 18.29 -5.40
N VAL A 215 -13.57 17.57 -5.03
CA VAL A 215 -12.88 17.75 -3.75
C VAL A 215 -11.57 18.50 -3.98
N ASN A 216 -11.32 19.55 -3.18
CA ASN A 216 -10.02 20.20 -3.16
C ASN A 216 -9.02 19.33 -2.40
N VAL A 217 -7.94 18.94 -3.09
CA VAL A 217 -7.00 17.96 -2.55
C VAL A 217 -5.57 18.42 -2.71
N THR A 218 -4.76 18.04 -1.73
CA THR A 218 -3.31 18.06 -1.80
C THR A 218 -2.78 16.66 -1.51
N ILE A 219 -2.00 16.10 -2.42
CA ILE A 219 -1.35 14.79 -2.30
C ILE A 219 0.14 14.96 -2.52
N SER A 220 0.94 14.40 -1.63
CA SER A 220 2.39 14.34 -1.74
C SER A 220 2.84 12.90 -1.90
N GLY A 221 3.70 12.62 -2.88
CA GLY A 221 4.06 11.27 -3.22
C GLY A 221 5.14 11.18 -4.29
N LEU A 222 5.51 9.95 -4.63
CA LEU A 222 6.41 9.65 -5.74
C LEU A 222 5.63 9.73 -7.05
N PHE A 223 6.13 10.47 -8.05
CA PHE A 223 5.47 10.48 -9.36
C PHE A 223 6.09 9.46 -10.32
N SER A 224 5.28 8.93 -11.23
CA SER A 224 5.73 7.99 -12.25
C SER A 224 4.87 8.09 -13.53
N ASN A 225 5.19 7.29 -14.55
CA ASN A 225 4.37 7.12 -15.76
C ASN A 225 4.02 8.41 -16.52
N VAL A 226 4.99 9.31 -16.67
CA VAL A 226 4.79 10.61 -17.34
C VAL A 226 4.48 10.42 -18.84
N GLN A 227 3.31 10.89 -19.25
CA GLN A 227 2.85 10.96 -20.64
C GLN A 227 2.64 12.41 -21.05
N LYS A 228 3.42 12.88 -22.04
CA LYS A 228 3.30 14.22 -22.60
C LYS A 228 2.55 14.14 -23.93
N ARG A 229 1.47 14.90 -24.08
CA ARG A 229 0.65 14.89 -25.31
C ARG A 229 0.19 16.30 -25.67
N VAL A 230 -0.32 16.42 -26.90
CA VAL A 230 -0.91 17.65 -27.43
C VAL A 230 -2.35 17.36 -27.80
N SER A 231 -3.27 18.20 -27.32
CA SER A 231 -4.69 18.09 -27.66
C SER A 231 -4.94 18.39 -29.14
N ARG A 232 -6.11 18.01 -29.66
CA ARG A 232 -6.53 18.35 -31.02
C ARG A 232 -6.54 19.86 -31.31
N ARG A 233 -6.65 20.69 -30.26
CA ARG A 233 -6.63 22.16 -30.35
C ARG A 233 -5.22 22.76 -30.25
N GLY A 234 -4.17 21.93 -30.18
CA GLY A 234 -2.78 22.37 -30.11
C GLY A 234 -2.25 22.64 -28.69
N ASN A 235 -3.11 22.56 -27.66
CA ASN A 235 -2.68 22.80 -26.28
C ASN A 235 -1.95 21.56 -25.72
N PRO A 236 -0.75 21.71 -25.15
CA PRO A 236 -0.05 20.61 -24.52
C PRO A 236 -0.69 20.25 -23.17
N TRP A 237 -0.62 18.97 -22.82
CA TRP A 237 -1.02 18.45 -21.52
C TRP A 237 -0.06 17.33 -21.12
N ILE A 238 0.08 17.14 -19.81
CA ILE A 238 0.88 16.05 -19.24
C ILE A 238 -0.03 15.28 -18.29
N GLN A 239 0.01 13.97 -18.39
CA GLN A 239 -0.55 13.08 -17.38
C GLN A 239 0.56 12.26 -16.77
N PHE A 240 0.49 12.05 -15.47
CA PHE A 240 1.40 11.18 -14.75
C PHE A 240 0.68 10.64 -13.53
N ASP A 241 1.26 9.64 -12.88
CA ASP A 241 0.70 9.02 -11.70
C ASP A 241 1.42 9.52 -10.45
N VAL A 242 0.68 9.81 -9.37
CA VAL A 242 1.25 10.04 -8.04
C VAL A 242 0.93 8.85 -7.16
N GLN A 243 1.95 8.34 -6.49
CA GLN A 243 1.87 7.24 -5.56
C GLN A 243 2.14 7.73 -4.14
N ASP A 244 1.26 7.35 -3.22
CA ASP A 244 1.50 7.44 -1.78
C ASP A 244 1.61 6.03 -1.17
N ILE A 245 1.66 5.92 0.16
CA ILE A 245 1.69 4.63 0.85
C ILE A 245 0.39 3.81 0.68
N THR A 246 -0.70 4.45 0.28
CA THR A 246 -2.06 3.89 0.23
C THR A 246 -2.45 3.44 -1.18
N GLY A 247 -1.93 4.10 -2.21
CA GLY A 247 -2.24 3.76 -3.59
C GLY A 247 -1.60 4.68 -4.62
N THR A 248 -2.21 4.71 -5.80
CA THR A 248 -1.77 5.52 -6.94
C THR A 248 -2.97 6.21 -7.57
N VAL A 249 -2.83 7.50 -7.92
CA VAL A 249 -3.86 8.31 -8.58
C VAL A 249 -3.28 9.06 -9.76
N GLY A 250 -4.06 9.17 -10.83
CA GLY A 250 -3.67 9.95 -12.01
C GLY A 250 -3.71 11.45 -11.72
N VAL A 251 -2.77 12.19 -12.30
CA VAL A 251 -2.70 13.65 -12.24
C VAL A 251 -2.63 14.22 -13.63
N LEU A 252 -3.44 15.24 -13.90
CA LEU A 252 -3.54 15.92 -15.19
C LEU A 252 -3.09 17.38 -15.08
N LEU A 253 -2.12 17.75 -15.91
CA LEU A 253 -1.58 19.10 -16.05
C LEU A 253 -2.04 19.72 -17.37
N PHE A 254 -2.46 20.98 -17.31
CA PHE A 254 -2.77 21.79 -18.47
C PHE A 254 -1.98 23.11 -18.49
N ASN A 255 -1.76 23.63 -19.70
CA ASN A 255 -1.30 25.00 -19.93
C ASN A 255 0.00 25.32 -19.16
N LYS A 256 0.01 26.38 -18.35
CA LYS A 256 1.20 26.91 -17.65
C LYS A 256 1.89 25.89 -16.74
N LEU A 257 1.17 24.90 -16.20
CA LEU A 257 1.77 23.86 -15.38
C LEU A 257 2.62 22.89 -16.20
N VAL A 258 2.32 22.71 -17.50
CA VAL A 258 3.13 21.88 -18.39
C VAL A 258 4.52 22.49 -18.58
N ASP A 259 4.58 23.81 -18.78
CA ASP A 259 5.86 24.53 -18.94
C ASP A 259 6.69 24.48 -17.64
N LYS A 260 6.04 24.69 -16.48
CA LYS A 260 6.67 24.57 -15.16
C LYS A 260 7.24 23.16 -14.93
N PHE A 261 6.41 22.13 -15.13
CA PHE A 261 6.78 20.73 -14.94
C PHE A 261 7.93 20.28 -15.88
N ASN A 262 7.93 20.75 -17.13
CA ASN A 262 9.00 20.42 -18.08
C ASN A 262 10.36 21.01 -17.73
N ASN A 263 10.39 22.16 -17.04
CA ASN A 263 11.64 22.82 -16.66
C ASN A 263 12.21 22.31 -15.33
N GLU A 264 11.35 21.79 -14.44
CA GLU A 264 11.72 21.49 -13.05
C GLU A 264 12.09 20.02 -12.81
N ILE A 265 11.82 19.09 -13.73
CA ILE A 265 11.93 17.65 -13.46
C ILE A 265 13.11 16.99 -14.17
N ASP A 266 14.06 16.53 -13.37
CA ASP A 266 15.08 15.52 -13.69
C ASP A 266 14.98 14.36 -12.66
N GLY A 267 14.77 13.12 -13.12
CA GLY A 267 14.79 11.92 -12.27
C GLY A 267 13.47 11.51 -11.60
N GLU A 268 13.53 10.49 -10.73
CA GLU A 268 12.43 10.01 -9.88
C GLU A 268 12.34 10.89 -8.62
N ASN A 269 11.53 11.95 -8.66
CA ASN A 269 11.40 12.88 -7.54
C ASN A 269 10.05 12.75 -6.82
N TYR A 270 10.02 13.19 -5.58
CA TYR A 270 8.79 13.35 -4.82
C TYR A 270 8.17 14.70 -5.14
N LEU A 271 6.84 14.77 -5.14
CA LEU A 271 6.14 16.01 -5.43
C LEU A 271 4.87 16.14 -4.60
N LYS A 272 4.45 17.40 -4.42
CA LYS A 272 3.18 17.82 -3.84
C LYS A 272 2.33 18.38 -4.95
N VAL A 273 1.18 17.76 -5.18
CA VAL A 273 0.16 18.23 -6.12
C VAL A 273 -0.97 18.84 -5.32
N SER A 274 -1.37 20.07 -5.66
CA SER A 274 -2.61 20.69 -5.16
C SER A 274 -3.57 20.87 -6.32
N GLY A 275 -4.84 20.49 -6.16
CA GLY A 275 -5.78 20.49 -7.27
C GLY A 275 -7.21 20.15 -6.86
N SER A 276 -8.01 19.82 -7.86
CA SER A 276 -9.35 19.26 -7.67
C SER A 276 -9.35 17.79 -8.06
N TYR A 277 -9.78 16.92 -7.16
CA TYR A 277 -10.04 15.52 -7.47
C TYR A 277 -11.41 15.37 -8.14
N VAL A 278 -11.46 14.54 -9.17
CA VAL A 278 -12.69 14.15 -9.88
C VAL A 278 -12.79 12.63 -9.80
N GLY A 279 -13.74 12.15 -9.00
CA GLY A 279 -14.00 10.72 -8.78
C GLY A 279 -14.77 10.06 -9.92
N GLY A 280 -14.87 8.73 -9.86
CA GLY A 280 -15.66 7.89 -10.77
C GLY A 280 -14.87 7.19 -11.86
N SER A 281 -15.31 7.31 -13.11
CA SER A 281 -14.67 6.61 -14.22
C SER A 281 -13.23 7.08 -14.54
N GLU A 282 -12.87 8.32 -14.20
CA GLU A 282 -11.53 8.88 -14.49
C GLU A 282 -10.57 8.84 -13.30
N ASN A 283 -11.07 8.92 -12.05
CA ASN A 283 -10.28 8.97 -10.80
C ASN A 283 -8.98 9.78 -10.94
N ILE A 284 -9.12 11.08 -11.19
CA ILE A 284 -8.00 11.94 -11.61
C ILE A 284 -7.96 13.26 -10.84
N ILE A 285 -6.76 13.71 -10.50
CA ILE A 285 -6.52 15.04 -9.94
C ILE A 285 -6.22 16.02 -11.07
N ARG A 286 -7.07 17.03 -11.22
CA ARG A 286 -6.79 18.20 -12.07
C ARG A 286 -5.92 19.16 -11.28
N ALA A 287 -4.62 19.15 -11.58
CA ALA A 287 -3.65 19.94 -10.83
C ALA A 287 -3.83 21.44 -11.07
N ARG A 288 -3.77 22.21 -9.98
CA ARG A 288 -3.73 23.67 -9.97
C ARG A 288 -2.34 24.20 -9.61
N ASP A 289 -1.61 23.47 -8.78
CA ASP A 289 -0.21 23.72 -8.46
C ASP A 289 0.57 22.43 -8.23
N LEU A 290 1.87 22.50 -8.42
CA LEU A 290 2.81 21.40 -8.23
C LEU A 290 4.12 21.94 -7.65
N VAL A 291 4.62 21.27 -6.62
CA VAL A 291 5.86 21.61 -5.93
C VAL A 291 6.71 20.36 -5.78
N LEU A 292 7.96 20.40 -6.23
CA LEU A 292 8.90 19.32 -5.98
C LEU A 292 9.30 19.30 -4.51
N ILE A 293 9.39 18.09 -3.96
CA ILE A 293 9.79 17.85 -2.59
C ILE A 293 11.09 17.06 -2.60
N GLU A 294 12.01 17.45 -1.72
CA GLU A 294 13.12 16.61 -1.30
C GLU A 294 12.84 16.12 0.13
N PRO A 295 12.31 14.90 0.31
CA PRO A 295 11.89 14.44 1.63
C PRO A 295 13.03 14.36 2.65
N SER A 296 14.27 14.16 2.19
CA SER A 296 15.48 14.19 3.00
C SER A 296 15.68 15.53 3.74
N LYS A 297 15.30 16.66 3.12
CA LYS A 297 15.32 17.98 3.76
C LYS A 297 14.19 18.13 4.79
N MET A 298 13.06 17.46 4.57
CA MET A 298 11.90 17.51 5.45
C MET A 298 12.02 16.61 6.68
N LEU A 299 12.78 15.51 6.63
CA LEU A 299 13.05 14.66 7.80
C LEU A 299 13.76 15.42 8.93
N ASN A 300 14.63 16.36 8.59
CA ASN A 300 15.32 17.21 9.57
C ASN A 300 14.40 18.29 10.18
N ASP A 301 13.24 18.54 9.56
CA ASP A 301 12.32 19.66 9.86
C ASP A 301 10.90 19.20 10.22
N MET A 302 10.67 17.90 10.47
CA MET A 302 9.35 17.38 10.85
C MET A 302 8.76 18.11 12.06
N ASP A 303 9.60 18.57 12.99
CA ASP A 303 9.18 19.33 14.17
C ASP A 303 8.92 20.83 13.87
N THR A 304 9.34 21.38 12.73
CA THR A 304 9.27 22.82 12.43
C THR A 304 8.31 23.19 11.30
N THR A 305 7.94 22.26 10.39
CA THR A 305 7.01 22.59 9.28
C THR A 305 5.59 22.91 9.78
N PRO A 306 4.89 23.91 9.19
CA PRO A 306 3.58 24.34 9.68
C PRO A 306 2.53 23.23 9.59
N MET A 307 1.72 23.07 10.64
CA MET A 307 0.50 22.28 10.59
C MET A 307 -0.64 23.13 10.04
N ARG A 308 -1.15 22.75 8.87
CA ARG A 308 -2.37 23.34 8.30
C ARG A 308 -3.62 22.64 8.81
N ILE A 309 -4.59 23.44 9.21
CA ILE A 309 -5.91 23.01 9.68
C ILE A 309 -6.94 23.67 8.76
N SER A 310 -7.61 22.88 7.94
CA SER A 310 -8.68 23.35 7.05
C SER A 310 -10.00 23.35 7.80
N VAL A 311 -10.76 24.44 7.70
CA VAL A 311 -12.01 24.64 8.44
C VAL A 311 -12.98 25.54 7.66
N GLU A 312 -14.26 25.21 7.68
CA GLU A 312 -15.31 26.07 7.13
C GLU A 312 -15.55 27.29 8.03
N GLU A 313 -15.75 28.47 7.42
CA GLU A 313 -16.00 29.73 8.14
C GLU A 313 -17.19 29.63 9.10
N GLU A 314 -18.19 28.81 8.76
CA GLU A 314 -19.39 28.57 9.58
C GLU A 314 -19.08 27.86 10.92
N LEU A 315 -17.98 27.11 10.99
CA LEU A 315 -17.56 26.36 12.18
C LEU A 315 -16.60 27.17 13.09
N LEU A 316 -16.15 28.33 12.62
CA LEU A 316 -15.19 29.21 13.30
C LEU A 316 -15.86 30.20 14.28
N ASP A 317 -16.75 29.69 15.13
CA ASP A 317 -17.32 30.50 16.20
C ASP A 317 -16.31 30.73 17.35
N LYS A 318 -16.63 31.68 18.24
CA LYS A 318 -15.76 32.04 19.37
C LYS A 318 -15.50 30.85 20.31
N GLN A 319 -16.45 29.93 20.44
CA GLN A 319 -16.36 28.79 21.35
C GLN A 319 -15.41 27.72 20.79
N ASN A 320 -15.55 27.38 19.51
CA ASN A 320 -14.68 26.45 18.80
C ASN A 320 -13.26 26.98 18.69
N LEU A 321 -13.08 28.29 18.48
CA LEU A 321 -11.75 28.92 18.50
C LEU A 321 -11.05 28.80 19.86
N LEU A 322 -11.80 28.94 20.97
CA LEU A 322 -11.26 28.75 22.31
C LEU A 322 -10.87 27.29 22.55
N LEU A 323 -11.75 26.35 22.19
CA LEU A 323 -11.48 24.91 22.31
C LEU A 323 -10.30 24.47 21.45
N LEU A 324 -10.20 24.96 20.21
CA LEU A 324 -9.10 24.68 19.31
C LEU A 324 -7.79 25.22 19.88
N LYS A 325 -7.81 26.45 20.43
CA LYS A 325 -6.65 27.01 21.11
C LYS A 325 -6.20 26.17 22.31
N GLU A 326 -7.12 25.77 23.18
CA GLU A 326 -6.82 24.92 24.33
C GLU A 326 -6.27 23.56 23.92
N LEU A 327 -6.86 22.97 22.87
CA LEU A 327 -6.41 21.72 22.29
C LEU A 327 -4.97 21.83 21.79
N LEU A 328 -4.67 22.82 20.95
CA LEU A 328 -3.32 23.04 20.41
C LEU A 328 -2.28 23.27 21.53
N GLN A 329 -2.66 23.96 22.61
CA GLN A 329 -1.77 24.20 23.75
C GLN A 329 -1.40 22.93 24.54
N LYS A 330 -2.20 21.86 24.46
CA LYS A 330 -1.88 20.57 25.10
C LYS A 330 -0.73 19.82 24.41
N TYR A 331 -0.41 20.18 23.18
CA TYR A 331 0.61 19.51 22.37
C TYR A 331 1.74 20.48 21.98
N PRO A 332 2.52 21.01 22.95
CA PRO A 332 3.58 21.98 22.65
C PRO A 332 4.68 21.37 21.76
N GLY A 333 5.16 22.15 20.80
CA GLY A 333 6.28 21.75 19.93
C GLY A 333 6.82 22.93 19.12
N ASN A 334 7.47 22.65 17.99
CA ASN A 334 8.19 23.66 17.21
C ASN A 334 7.47 24.09 15.92
N SER A 335 6.38 23.40 15.55
CA SER A 335 5.67 23.62 14.30
C SER A 335 4.69 24.77 14.43
N LYS A 336 4.67 25.67 13.45
CA LYS A 336 3.66 26.74 13.37
C LYS A 336 2.28 26.15 13.09
N VAL A 337 1.21 26.90 13.39
CA VAL A 337 -0.16 26.52 13.02
C VAL A 337 -0.72 27.53 12.02
N GLU A 338 -1.23 27.01 10.92
CA GLU A 338 -1.91 27.76 9.86
C GLU A 338 -3.37 27.28 9.78
N LEU A 339 -4.33 28.20 9.83
CA LEU A 339 -5.75 27.94 9.62
C LEU A 339 -6.09 28.31 8.18
N GLU A 340 -6.54 27.32 7.42
CA GLU A 340 -7.11 27.51 6.09
C GLU A 340 -8.63 27.61 6.23
N VAL A 341 -9.15 28.83 6.09
CA VAL A 341 -10.58 29.15 6.29
C VAL A 341 -11.27 29.16 4.94
N ASN A 342 -12.18 28.22 4.74
CA ASN A 342 -13.01 28.12 3.54
C ASN A 342 -14.27 28.96 3.74
N SER A 343 -14.53 29.89 2.83
CA SER A 343 -15.73 30.72 2.80
C SER A 343 -16.36 30.71 1.41
N ARG A 344 -17.62 31.16 1.31
CA ARG A 344 -18.29 31.34 0.00
C ARG A 344 -17.59 32.35 -0.91
N GLU A 345 -16.77 33.23 -0.34
CA GLU A 345 -16.00 34.26 -1.06
C GLU A 345 -14.57 33.81 -1.42
N GLY A 346 -14.15 32.63 -0.96
CA GLY A 346 -12.83 32.05 -1.23
C GLY A 346 -12.11 31.53 0.01
N VAL A 347 -10.82 31.22 -0.14
CA VAL A 347 -9.99 30.63 0.92
C VAL A 347 -9.09 31.70 1.53
N LYS A 348 -9.06 31.79 2.87
CA LYS A 348 -8.17 32.69 3.63
C LYS A 348 -7.23 31.85 4.50
N LEU A 349 -5.92 32.13 4.42
CA LEU A 349 -4.91 31.48 5.27
C LEU A 349 -4.52 32.41 6.44
N LEU A 350 -4.68 31.94 7.67
CA LEU A 350 -4.39 32.68 8.90
C LEU A 350 -3.32 31.96 9.74
N GLU A 351 -2.22 32.63 10.05
CA GLU A 351 -1.17 32.07 10.92
C GLU A 351 -1.46 32.38 12.41
N LEU A 352 -1.48 31.34 13.25
CA LEU A 352 -1.59 31.48 14.71
C LEU A 352 -0.21 31.74 15.33
N LYS A 353 0.26 32.99 15.24
CA LYS A 353 1.63 33.41 15.59
C LYS A 353 2.11 33.04 17.00
N SER A 354 1.20 32.82 17.96
CA SER A 354 1.54 32.57 19.37
C SER A 354 1.52 31.08 19.75
N ILE A 355 1.17 30.19 18.81
CA ILE A 355 0.99 28.77 19.08
C ILE A 355 1.98 27.99 18.25
N LYS A 356 2.76 27.15 18.92
CA LYS A 356 3.60 26.14 18.28
C LYS A 356 3.28 24.78 18.85
N ILE A 357 3.21 23.79 17.99
CA ILE A 357 2.74 22.46 18.35
C ILE A 357 3.70 21.36 17.93
N LYS A 358 3.55 20.20 18.56
CA LYS A 358 4.12 18.95 18.07
C LYS A 358 3.05 18.24 17.27
N LYS A 359 3.35 17.98 15.99
CA LYS A 359 2.46 17.23 15.11
C LYS A 359 2.37 15.79 15.61
N THR A 360 1.17 15.37 16.01
CA THR A 360 0.88 14.00 16.43
C THR A 360 -0.43 13.55 15.79
N GLN A 361 -0.57 12.24 15.56
CA GLN A 361 -1.82 11.69 15.01
C GLN A 361 -3.00 11.91 15.97
N GLN A 362 -2.74 11.86 17.27
CA GLN A 362 -3.75 12.15 18.30
C GLN A 362 -4.28 13.59 18.19
N LEU A 363 -3.39 14.57 18.03
CA LEU A 363 -3.77 15.96 17.81
C LEU A 363 -4.61 16.13 16.53
N LYS A 364 -4.21 15.49 15.42
CA LYS A 364 -4.98 15.53 14.16
C LYS A 364 -6.40 14.99 14.35
N ASN A 365 -6.56 13.84 15.00
CA ASN A 365 -7.86 13.22 15.25
C ASN A 365 -8.75 14.08 16.17
N GLU A 366 -8.18 14.68 17.22
CA GLU A 366 -8.89 15.57 18.13
C GLU A 366 -9.34 16.87 17.42
N ILE A 367 -8.52 17.41 16.51
CA ILE A 367 -8.88 18.58 15.68
C ILE A 367 -10.04 18.23 14.75
N ASN A 368 -9.97 17.10 14.04
CA ASN A 368 -11.06 16.66 13.16
C ASN A 368 -12.35 16.46 13.96
N THR A 369 -12.29 15.83 15.13
CA THR A 369 -13.48 15.65 15.99
C THR A 369 -14.08 16.98 16.44
N LEU A 370 -13.25 18.01 16.66
CA LEU A 370 -13.72 19.33 17.04
C LEU A 370 -14.34 20.11 15.87
N LEU A 371 -13.79 19.94 14.67
CA LEU A 371 -14.11 20.73 13.47
C LEU A 371 -14.97 19.98 12.44
N THR A 372 -15.45 18.78 12.75
CA THR A 372 -16.42 18.05 11.93
C THR A 372 -17.68 17.83 12.77
N LYS A 373 -18.75 18.58 12.46
CA LYS A 373 -20.10 18.35 13.00
C LYS A 373 -21.12 18.31 11.87
#